data_AF-A0A1J3DG30-F1
#
_entry.id   AF-A0A1J3DG30-F1
#
_cell.length_a   1.000
_cell.length_b   1.000
_cell.length_c   1.000
_cell.angle_alpha   90.00
_cell.angle_beta   90.00
_cell.angle_gamma   90.00
#
_symmetry.space_group_name_H-M   'P 1'
#
loop_
_entity.id
_entity.type
_entity.pdbx_description
1 polymer ?
#
loop_
_entity_poly.entity_id
_entity_poly.type
_entity_poly.pdbx_seq_one_letter_code
_entity_poly.pdbx_strand_id
1 'polypeptide(L)'
;HLMKRFLAILAIILLAQAITDKEIIQQALNGLFEENKLPDPTTIVPCIDDDTAHKLVVFGGEVLEKAAKGSIADLVSLVALIKGFGDQIPQSVSDCLDGNKEFEALGLKYGIDNNTDTDALEKKIITYVTLHYLEVHKWFGDLNTNWKAGKYYQVGYDGGSYGHKVLGSSVSIPNPT
;
A
#
# COMPACT_ATOMS: atom_id res chain seq x y z
N HIS A 1 -7.69 0.99 47.15
CA HIS A 1 -6.54 0.57 46.31
C HIS A 1 -6.92 -0.36 45.16
N LEU A 2 -7.73 -1.40 45.37
CA LEU A 2 -8.15 -2.35 44.31
C LEU A 2 -8.86 -1.68 43.13
N MET A 3 -9.82 -0.79 43.38
CA MET A 3 -10.58 -0.09 42.34
C MET A 3 -9.74 0.86 41.47
N LYS A 4 -8.72 1.54 42.05
CA LYS A 4 -7.76 2.36 41.29
C LYS A 4 -6.85 1.51 40.39
N ARG A 5 -6.45 0.31 40.86
CA ARG A 5 -5.68 -0.65 40.06
C ARG A 5 -6.52 -1.25 38.93
N PHE A 6 -7.79 -1.56 39.19
CA PHE A 6 -8.71 -2.05 38.17
C PHE A 6 -8.97 -1.01 37.07
N LEU A 7 -9.20 0.25 37.45
CA LEU A 7 -9.37 1.35 36.49
C LEU A 7 -8.10 1.61 35.65
N ALA A 8 -6.91 1.49 36.25
CA ALA A 8 -5.65 1.61 35.51
C ALA A 8 -5.44 0.47 34.51
N ILE A 9 -5.76 -0.78 34.88
CA ILE A 9 -5.70 -1.93 33.98
C ILE A 9 -6.71 -1.79 32.84
N LEU A 10 -7.94 -1.33 33.13
CA LEU A 10 -8.96 -1.08 32.11
C LEU A 10 -8.53 0.03 31.13
N ALA A 11 -7.91 1.10 31.63
CA ALA A 11 -7.36 2.16 30.78
C ALA A 11 -6.22 1.65 29.89
N ILE A 12 -5.33 0.79 30.40
CA ILE A 12 -4.26 0.16 29.59
C ILE A 12 -4.85 -0.73 28.49
N ILE A 13 -5.88 -1.53 28.80
CA ILE A 13 -6.55 -2.40 27.81
C ILE A 13 -7.25 -1.56 26.72
N LEU A 14 -7.90 -0.46 27.10
CA LEU A 14 -8.57 0.44 26.16
C LEU A 14 -7.56 1.22 25.29
N LEU A 15 -6.44 1.68 25.86
CA LEU A 15 -5.37 2.36 25.12
C LEU A 15 -4.62 1.38 24.20
N ALA A 16 -4.49 0.11 24.59
CA ALA A 16 -3.90 -0.93 23.74
C ALA A 16 -4.75 -1.26 22.50
N GLN A 17 -5.98 -0.73 22.38
CA GLN A 17 -6.78 -0.86 21.16
C GLN A 17 -6.50 0.25 20.13
N ALA A 18 -5.77 1.30 20.52
CA ALA A 18 -5.33 2.34 19.59
C ALA A 18 -4.01 1.91 18.95
N ILE A 19 -4.11 1.34 17.75
CA ILE A 19 -2.95 1.10 16.88
C ILE A 19 -2.43 2.44 16.33
N THR A 20 -1.11 2.61 16.31
CA THR A 20 -0.45 3.78 15.73
C THR A 20 -0.37 3.70 14.21
N ASP A 21 -0.22 4.84 13.53
CA ASP A 21 -0.08 4.87 12.06
C ASP A 21 1.11 4.05 11.57
N LYS A 22 2.21 4.03 12.33
CA LYS A 22 3.37 3.18 12.05
C LYS A 22 3.07 1.69 12.17
N GLU A 23 2.29 1.28 13.18
CA GLU A 23 1.87 -0.11 13.31
C GLU A 23 0.87 -0.51 12.21
N ILE A 24 0.01 0.42 11.77
CA ILE A 24 -0.87 0.20 10.60
C ILE A 24 -0.03 -0.07 9.34
N ILE A 25 0.96 0.80 9.08
CA ILE A 25 1.89 0.64 7.95
C ILE A 25 2.67 -0.67 8.09
N GLN A 26 3.19 -0.98 9.28
CA GLN A 26 3.93 -2.21 9.53
C GLN A 26 3.06 -3.45 9.25
N GLN A 27 1.81 -3.47 9.69
CA GLN A 27 0.91 -4.60 9.41
C GLN A 27 0.67 -4.77 7.91
N ALA A 28 0.39 -3.69 7.19
CA ALA A 28 0.22 -3.74 5.75
C ALA A 28 1.50 -4.22 5.04
N LEU A 29 2.67 -3.75 5.46
CA LEU A 29 3.95 -4.19 4.92
C LEU A 29 4.22 -5.67 5.22
N ASN A 30 3.92 -6.17 6.41
CA ASN A 30 4.08 -7.60 6.74
C ASN A 30 3.23 -8.48 5.80
N GLY A 31 1.96 -8.13 5.60
CA GLY A 31 1.10 -8.88 4.67
C GLY A 31 1.61 -8.84 3.24
N LEU A 32 2.08 -7.67 2.79
CA LEU A 32 2.66 -7.49 1.47
C LEU A 32 3.93 -8.33 1.29
N PHE A 33 4.82 -8.37 2.29
CA PHE A 33 6.06 -9.15 2.22
C PHE A 33 5.78 -10.65 2.31
N GLU A 34 4.84 -11.10 3.14
CA GLU A 34 4.45 -12.51 3.21
C GLU A 34 3.90 -13.03 1.87
N GLU A 35 2.98 -12.29 1.23
CA GLU A 35 2.46 -12.66 -0.10
C GLU A 35 3.60 -12.78 -1.12
N ASN A 36 4.66 -11.98 -0.98
CA ASN A 36 5.83 -12.02 -1.83
C ASN A 36 6.91 -13.03 -1.38
N LYS A 37 6.64 -13.82 -0.34
CA LYS A 37 7.59 -14.79 0.26
C LYS A 37 8.89 -14.11 0.67
N LEU A 38 8.78 -12.94 1.25
CA LEU A 38 9.86 -12.16 1.85
C LEU A 38 9.67 -12.18 3.38
N PRO A 39 10.76 -12.05 4.17
CA PRO A 39 10.63 -11.88 5.61
C PRO A 39 9.94 -10.54 5.94
N ASP A 40 9.27 -10.46 7.09
CA ASP A 40 8.68 -9.21 7.56
C ASP A 40 9.72 -8.07 7.54
N PRO A 41 9.39 -6.90 6.96
CA PRO A 41 10.34 -5.81 6.83
C PRO A 41 10.54 -5.12 8.17
N THR A 42 11.79 -4.77 8.45
CA THR A 42 12.21 -4.15 9.72
C THR A 42 12.88 -2.80 9.52
N THR A 43 13.20 -2.42 8.28
CA THR A 43 13.99 -1.23 7.95
C THR A 43 13.19 -0.13 7.28
N ILE A 44 11.98 -0.41 6.77
CA ILE A 44 11.13 0.58 6.09
C ILE A 44 10.46 1.54 7.09
N VAL A 45 9.66 1.02 8.03
CA VAL A 45 8.89 1.86 8.98
C VAL A 45 9.78 2.78 9.85
N PRO A 46 10.99 2.36 10.30
CA PRO A 46 11.89 3.27 11.01
C PRO A 46 12.31 4.52 10.24
N CYS A 47 12.28 4.50 8.90
CA CYS A 47 12.60 5.67 8.07
C CYS A 47 11.46 6.70 7.99
N ILE A 48 10.25 6.34 8.44
CA ILE A 48 9.06 7.16 8.32
C ILE A 48 8.87 7.90 9.65
N ASP A 49 8.83 9.23 9.65
CA ASP A 49 8.46 10.00 10.84
C ASP A 49 6.94 9.94 11.11
N ASP A 50 6.49 10.36 12.29
CA ASP A 50 5.08 10.20 12.68
C ASP A 50 4.11 11.04 11.82
N ASP A 51 4.53 12.21 11.34
CA ASP A 51 3.69 13.06 10.47
C ASP A 51 3.55 12.43 9.08
N THR A 52 4.65 11.93 8.52
CA THR A 52 4.62 11.19 7.26
C THR A 52 3.81 9.89 7.39
N ALA A 53 3.94 9.17 8.51
CA ALA A 53 3.17 7.96 8.77
C ALA A 53 1.67 8.24 8.81
N HIS A 54 1.25 9.31 9.50
CA HIS A 54 -0.14 9.73 9.55
C HIS A 54 -0.69 10.05 8.15
N LYS A 55 0.07 10.84 7.36
CA LYS A 55 -0.30 11.17 5.98
C LYS A 55 -0.45 9.94 5.10
N LEU A 56 0.44 8.95 5.23
CA LEU A 56 0.37 7.68 4.49
C LEU A 56 -0.91 6.91 4.81
N VAL A 57 -1.26 6.78 6.10
CA VAL A 57 -2.47 6.07 6.53
C VAL A 57 -3.73 6.79 6.06
N VAL A 58 -3.82 8.11 6.24
CA VAL A 58 -4.96 8.90 5.76
C VAL A 58 -5.10 8.77 4.24
N PHE A 59 -4.00 8.98 3.51
CA PHE A 59 -3.98 8.87 2.07
C PHE A 59 -4.38 7.48 1.57
N GLY A 60 -3.88 6.41 2.20
CA GLY A 60 -4.25 5.03 1.87
C GLY A 60 -5.76 4.80 2.01
N GLY A 61 -6.36 5.27 3.10
CA GLY A 61 -7.82 5.21 3.30
C GLY A 61 -8.61 5.97 2.24
N GLU A 62 -8.18 7.20 1.91
CA GLU A 62 -8.82 8.04 0.89
C GLU A 62 -8.74 7.43 -0.51
N VAL A 63 -7.57 6.91 -0.89
CA VAL A 63 -7.37 6.22 -2.18
C VAL A 63 -8.28 4.99 -2.27
N LEU A 64 -8.30 4.15 -1.24
CA LEU A 64 -9.14 2.94 -1.23
C LEU A 64 -10.63 3.29 -1.29
N GLU A 65 -11.07 4.32 -0.57
CA GLU A 65 -12.47 4.76 -0.61
C GLU A 65 -12.85 5.32 -1.99
N LYS A 66 -11.99 6.15 -2.59
CA LYS A 66 -12.21 6.70 -3.92
C LYS A 66 -12.22 5.59 -4.98
N ALA A 67 -11.29 4.64 -4.89
CA ALA A 67 -11.18 3.54 -5.82
C ALA A 67 -12.37 2.57 -5.74
N ALA A 68 -12.86 2.29 -4.53
CA ALA A 68 -13.99 1.40 -4.29
C ALA A 68 -15.35 1.92 -4.79
N LYS A 69 -15.45 3.22 -5.10
CA LYS A 69 -16.68 3.87 -5.62
C LYS A 69 -16.47 4.48 -7.01
N GLY A 70 -15.25 4.41 -7.53
CA GLY A 70 -14.81 5.18 -8.68
C GLY A 70 -15.18 4.57 -10.02
N SER A 71 -15.44 5.43 -11.00
CA SER A 71 -15.48 5.03 -12.41
C SER A 71 -14.10 4.62 -12.92
N ILE A 72 -14.04 4.09 -14.16
CA ILE A 72 -12.76 3.83 -14.84
C ILE A 72 -11.88 5.08 -14.86
N ALA A 73 -12.47 6.24 -15.16
CA ALA A 73 -11.74 7.51 -15.21
C ALA A 73 -11.17 7.89 -13.84
N ASP A 74 -11.92 7.62 -12.76
CA ASP A 74 -11.44 7.86 -11.40
C ASP A 74 -10.25 6.96 -11.07
N LEU A 75 -10.30 5.67 -11.43
CA LEU A 75 -9.18 4.74 -11.20
C LEU A 75 -7.93 5.13 -11.98
N VAL A 76 -8.06 5.57 -13.23
CA VAL A 76 -6.93 6.07 -14.01
C VAL A 76 -6.35 7.35 -13.38
N SER A 77 -7.20 8.22 -12.82
CA SER A 77 -6.76 9.43 -12.13
C SER A 77 -5.98 9.17 -10.83
N LEU A 78 -6.08 7.96 -10.26
CA LEU A 78 -5.34 7.60 -9.05
C LEU A 78 -3.82 7.62 -9.29
N VAL A 79 -3.36 7.38 -10.51
CA VAL A 79 -1.93 7.45 -10.83
C VAL A 79 -1.37 8.85 -10.55
N ALA A 80 -2.07 9.89 -11.02
CA ALA A 80 -1.67 11.28 -10.77
C ALA A 80 -1.77 11.64 -9.28
N LEU A 81 -2.79 11.12 -8.59
CA LEU A 81 -2.98 11.32 -7.16
C LEU A 81 -1.81 10.71 -6.34
N ILE A 82 -1.39 9.49 -6.68
CA ILE A 82 -0.27 8.78 -6.03
C ILE A 82 1.05 9.50 -6.28
N LYS A 83 1.30 9.96 -7.52
CA LYS A 83 2.49 10.77 -7.85
C LYS A 83 2.54 12.06 -7.02
N GLY A 84 1.43 12.80 -7.00
CA GLY A 84 1.33 14.04 -6.23
C GLY A 84 1.44 13.85 -4.71
N PHE A 85 1.12 12.66 -4.19
CA PHE A 85 1.41 12.30 -2.80
C PHE A 85 2.90 11.98 -2.61
N GLY A 86 3.52 11.27 -3.56
CA GLY A 86 4.97 11.02 -3.57
C GLY A 86 5.79 12.30 -3.48
N ASP A 87 5.37 13.36 -4.17
CA ASP A 87 6.01 14.68 -4.12
C ASP A 87 5.93 15.37 -2.73
N GLN A 88 5.05 14.90 -1.84
CA GLN A 88 4.89 15.43 -0.48
C GLN A 88 5.73 14.67 0.56
N ILE A 89 6.37 13.56 0.17
CA ILE A 89 7.24 12.80 1.06
C ILE A 89 8.48 13.64 1.39
N PRO A 90 8.82 13.84 2.68
CA PRO A 90 10.00 14.61 3.04
C PRO A 90 11.29 13.99 2.49
N GLN A 91 12.23 14.84 2.08
CA GLN A 91 13.53 14.39 1.55
C GLN A 91 14.26 13.46 2.53
N SER A 92 14.14 13.69 3.85
CA SER A 92 14.75 12.82 4.87
C SER A 92 14.23 11.38 4.84
N VAL A 93 12.94 11.19 4.50
CA VAL A 93 12.35 9.85 4.34
C VAL A 93 12.88 9.22 3.05
N SER A 94 12.91 9.99 1.96
CA SER A 94 13.47 9.53 0.68
C SER A 94 14.94 9.10 0.83
N ASP A 95 15.76 9.92 1.47
CA ASP A 95 17.19 9.64 1.69
C ASP A 95 17.41 8.41 2.58
N CYS A 96 16.53 8.18 3.57
CA CYS A 96 16.60 7.00 4.44
C CYS A 96 16.21 5.71 3.69
N LEU A 97 15.26 5.81 2.77
CA LEU A 97 14.80 4.68 1.95
C LEU A 97 15.68 4.43 0.72
N ASP A 98 16.56 5.36 0.36
CA ASP A 98 17.48 5.18 -0.75
C ASP A 98 18.41 3.98 -0.51
N GLY A 99 18.50 3.09 -1.49
CA GLY A 99 19.25 1.84 -1.39
C GLY A 99 18.71 0.82 -0.36
N ASN A 100 17.48 1.02 0.18
CA ASN A 100 16.87 0.09 1.12
C ASN A 100 16.66 -1.31 0.49
N LYS A 101 17.27 -2.33 1.10
CA LYS A 101 17.29 -3.70 0.57
C LYS A 101 15.95 -4.42 0.64
N GLU A 102 15.09 -4.05 1.58
CA GLU A 102 13.74 -4.62 1.68
C GLU A 102 12.86 -4.10 0.53
N PHE A 103 12.94 -2.80 0.22
CA PHE A 103 12.25 -2.23 -0.94
C PHE A 103 12.79 -2.75 -2.27
N GLU A 104 14.12 -2.87 -2.42
CA GLU A 104 14.73 -3.46 -3.61
C GLU A 104 14.26 -4.91 -3.81
N ALA A 105 14.28 -5.74 -2.76
CA ALA A 105 13.83 -7.11 -2.82
C ALA A 105 12.33 -7.22 -3.16
N LEU A 106 11.50 -6.33 -2.64
CA LEU A 106 10.08 -6.26 -2.96
C LEU A 106 9.86 -5.88 -4.43
N GLY A 107 10.55 -4.84 -4.93
CA GLY A 107 10.47 -4.41 -6.33
C GLY A 107 10.78 -5.56 -7.29
N LEU A 108 11.86 -6.31 -7.01
CA LEU A 108 12.26 -7.46 -7.82
C LEU A 108 11.20 -8.56 -7.90
N LYS A 109 10.35 -8.73 -6.87
CA LYS A 109 9.23 -9.69 -6.92
C LYS A 109 8.18 -9.32 -7.94
N TYR A 110 8.03 -8.02 -8.23
CA TYR A 110 7.15 -7.49 -9.26
C TYR A 110 7.83 -7.26 -10.61
N GLY A 111 9.11 -7.66 -10.73
CA GLY A 111 9.91 -7.39 -11.94
C GLY A 111 10.27 -5.91 -12.11
N ILE A 112 10.31 -5.15 -11.01
CA ILE A 112 10.69 -3.74 -10.96
C ILE A 112 12.10 -3.64 -10.39
N ASP A 113 12.97 -2.95 -11.10
CA ASP A 113 14.35 -2.65 -10.73
C ASP A 113 14.71 -1.22 -11.15
N ASN A 114 15.96 -0.82 -10.92
CA ASN A 114 16.45 0.53 -11.26
C ASN A 114 16.52 0.81 -12.78
N ASN A 115 16.33 -0.19 -13.63
CA ASN A 115 16.32 -0.05 -15.09
C ASN A 115 14.89 -0.10 -15.67
N THR A 116 13.88 -0.22 -14.82
CA THR A 116 12.49 -0.34 -15.24
C THR A 116 12.00 0.96 -15.86
N ASP A 117 11.49 0.86 -17.08
CA ASP A 117 10.81 1.96 -17.77
C ASP A 117 9.48 2.24 -17.05
N THR A 118 9.46 3.32 -16.27
CA THR A 118 8.32 3.72 -15.45
C THR A 118 7.12 4.18 -16.28
N ASP A 119 7.35 4.74 -17.48
CA ASP A 119 6.28 5.13 -18.40
C ASP A 119 5.62 3.89 -19.01
N ALA A 120 6.42 2.90 -19.40
CA ALA A 120 5.90 1.62 -19.88
C ALA A 120 5.12 0.88 -18.77
N LEU A 121 5.62 0.92 -17.53
CA LEU A 121 4.96 0.34 -16.36
C LEU A 121 3.61 1.01 -16.10
N GLU A 122 3.56 2.35 -16.10
CA GLU A 122 2.32 3.11 -15.92
C GLU A 122 1.30 2.78 -17.00
N LYS A 123 1.72 2.77 -18.27
CA LYS A 123 0.85 2.42 -19.40
C LYS A 123 0.28 1.01 -19.24
N LYS A 124 1.09 0.05 -18.77
CA LYS A 124 0.66 -1.32 -18.50
C LYS A 124 -0.40 -1.37 -17.40
N ILE A 125 -0.19 -0.66 -16.28
CA ILE A 125 -1.16 -0.57 -15.19
C ILE A 125 -2.48 0.03 -15.69
N ILE A 126 -2.44 1.18 -16.38
CA ILE A 126 -3.64 1.84 -16.92
C ILE A 126 -4.39 0.93 -17.90
N THR A 127 -3.65 0.22 -18.77
CA THR A 127 -4.26 -0.72 -19.73
C THR A 127 -4.98 -1.85 -19.00
N TYR A 128 -4.34 -2.45 -18.01
CA TYR A 128 -4.96 -3.52 -17.23
C TYR A 128 -6.21 -3.03 -16.47
N VAL A 129 -6.11 -1.90 -15.77
CA VAL A 129 -7.23 -1.30 -15.03
C VAL A 129 -8.41 -1.00 -15.95
N THR A 130 -8.15 -0.54 -17.17
CA THR A 130 -9.19 -0.25 -18.15
C THR A 130 -9.86 -1.52 -18.67
N LEU A 131 -9.08 -2.55 -19.01
CA LEU A 131 -9.60 -3.81 -19.57
C LEU A 131 -10.28 -4.70 -18.52
N HIS A 132 -9.81 -4.63 -17.27
CA HIS A 132 -10.27 -5.48 -16.16
C HIS A 132 -11.03 -4.67 -15.10
N TYR A 133 -11.67 -3.58 -15.50
CA TYR A 133 -12.29 -2.61 -14.58
C TYR A 133 -13.17 -3.26 -13.51
N LEU A 134 -14.09 -4.16 -13.87
CA LEU A 134 -15.01 -4.76 -12.90
C LEU A 134 -14.28 -5.60 -11.84
N GLU A 135 -13.22 -6.29 -12.24
CA GLU A 135 -12.39 -7.08 -11.33
C GLU A 135 -11.57 -6.18 -10.41
N VAL A 136 -10.89 -5.18 -10.98
CA VAL A 136 -10.10 -4.19 -10.23
C VAL A 136 -10.98 -3.38 -9.27
N HIS A 137 -12.17 -2.97 -9.70
CA HIS A 137 -13.13 -2.25 -8.86
C HIS A 137 -13.60 -3.12 -7.69
N LYS A 138 -13.85 -4.42 -7.92
CA LYS A 138 -14.16 -5.36 -6.84
C LYS A 138 -13.00 -5.48 -5.84
N TRP A 139 -11.77 -5.62 -6.33
CA TRP A 139 -10.58 -5.67 -5.47
C TRP A 139 -10.46 -4.44 -4.58
N PHE A 140 -10.64 -3.24 -5.11
CA PHE A 140 -10.64 -2.02 -4.30
C PHE A 140 -11.79 -1.97 -3.29
N GLY A 141 -12.97 -2.50 -3.64
CA GLY A 141 -14.08 -2.68 -2.70
C GLY A 141 -13.72 -3.59 -1.52
N ASP A 142 -13.07 -4.72 -1.80
CA ASP A 142 -12.63 -5.68 -0.79
C ASP A 142 -11.52 -5.07 0.10
N LEU A 143 -10.52 -4.41 -0.50
CA LEU A 143 -9.45 -3.71 0.24
C LEU A 143 -9.99 -2.58 1.13
N ASN A 144 -10.90 -1.75 0.63
CA ASN A 144 -11.53 -0.69 1.42
C ASN A 144 -12.36 -1.25 2.59
N THR A 145 -13.05 -2.38 2.37
CA THR A 145 -13.78 -3.07 3.44
C THR A 145 -12.83 -3.57 4.51
N ASN A 146 -11.72 -4.20 4.12
CA ASN A 146 -10.69 -4.67 5.05
C ASN A 146 -10.02 -3.50 5.79
N TRP A 147 -9.71 -2.40 5.11
CA TRP A 147 -9.13 -1.19 5.69
C TRP A 147 -10.04 -0.61 6.77
N LYS A 148 -11.32 -0.38 6.47
CA LYS A 148 -12.31 0.14 7.42
C LYS A 148 -12.57 -0.82 8.59
N ALA A 149 -12.31 -2.11 8.41
CA ALA A 149 -12.38 -3.13 9.45
C ALA A 149 -11.07 -3.28 10.27
N GLY A 150 -10.04 -2.47 10.00
CA GLY A 150 -8.74 -2.54 10.68
C GLY A 150 -7.90 -3.75 10.31
N LYS A 151 -8.21 -4.43 9.19
CA LYS A 151 -7.48 -5.63 8.72
C LYS A 151 -6.30 -5.25 7.83
N TYR A 152 -5.40 -4.41 8.32
CA TYR A 152 -4.31 -3.82 7.53
C TYR A 152 -3.35 -4.86 6.95
N TYR A 153 -3.05 -5.91 7.72
CA TYR A 153 -2.32 -7.07 7.23
C TYR A 153 -2.94 -7.67 5.97
N GLN A 154 -4.25 -7.92 5.99
CA GLN A 154 -4.96 -8.50 4.85
C GLN A 154 -4.98 -7.54 3.66
N VAL A 155 -5.09 -6.23 3.89
CA VAL A 155 -4.98 -5.22 2.83
C VAL A 155 -3.64 -5.34 2.11
N GLY A 156 -2.54 -5.46 2.87
CA GLY A 156 -1.21 -5.66 2.31
C GLY A 156 -1.06 -6.96 1.53
N TYR A 157 -1.55 -8.06 2.12
CA TYR A 157 -1.51 -9.39 1.51
C TYR A 157 -2.30 -9.45 0.19
N ASP A 158 -3.57 -9.06 0.21
CA ASP A 158 -4.44 -9.08 -0.97
C ASP A 158 -3.95 -8.08 -2.03
N GLY A 159 -3.57 -6.87 -1.61
CA GLY A 159 -3.03 -5.84 -2.50
C GLY A 159 -1.74 -6.31 -3.20
N GLY A 160 -0.88 -7.02 -2.47
CA GLY A 160 0.31 -7.64 -3.04
C GLY A 160 -0.01 -8.65 -4.14
N SER A 161 -1.02 -9.49 -3.91
CA SER A 161 -1.48 -10.49 -4.87
C SER A 161 -2.08 -9.85 -6.13
N TYR A 162 -2.83 -8.75 -5.96
CA TYR A 162 -3.39 -7.99 -7.07
C TYR A 162 -2.30 -7.33 -7.92
N GLY A 163 -1.23 -6.83 -7.29
CA GLY A 163 -0.05 -6.32 -7.98
C GLY A 163 0.53 -7.35 -8.96
N HIS A 164 0.62 -8.62 -8.57
CA HIS A 164 1.10 -9.70 -9.44
C HIS A 164 0.19 -9.95 -10.63
N LYS A 165 -1.12 -9.78 -10.48
CA LYS A 165 -2.06 -9.92 -11.61
C LYS A 165 -1.91 -8.77 -12.60
N VAL A 166 -1.79 -7.54 -12.11
CA VAL A 166 -1.60 -6.35 -12.97
C VAL A 166 -0.27 -6.43 -13.71
N LEU A 167 0.81 -6.77 -12.99
CA LEU A 167 2.17 -6.73 -13.51
C LEU A 167 2.61 -8.04 -14.20
N GLY A 168 2.03 -9.17 -13.82
CA GLY A 168 2.25 -10.47 -14.48
C GLY A 168 1.45 -10.65 -15.78
N SER A 169 0.44 -9.81 -16.03
CA SER A 169 -0.33 -9.85 -17.27
C SER A 169 0.53 -9.39 -18.44
N SER A 170 0.89 -10.33 -19.31
CA SER A 170 1.47 -10.03 -20.62
C SER A 170 0.40 -9.40 -21.50
N VAL A 171 0.22 -8.08 -21.41
CA VAL A 171 -0.41 -7.33 -22.50
C VAL A 171 0.61 -7.38 -23.64
N SER A 172 0.39 -8.28 -24.60
CA SER A 172 1.11 -8.25 -25.87
C SER A 172 0.83 -6.88 -26.49
N ILE A 173 1.80 -5.96 -26.42
CA ILE A 173 1.75 -4.73 -27.19
C ILE A 173 1.80 -5.20 -28.65
N PRO A 174 0.76 -4.96 -29.47
CA PRO A 174 0.87 -5.24 -30.89
C PRO A 174 2.03 -4.38 -31.42
N ASN A 175 3.07 -5.03 -31.94
CA ASN A 175 4.10 -4.30 -32.68
C ASN A 175 3.41 -3.53 -33.80
N PRO A 176 3.59 -2.20 -33.91
CA PRO A 176 3.21 -1.50 -35.12
C PRO A 176 4.14 -1.99 -36.24
N THR A 177 3.60 -2.82 -37.13
CA THR A 177 4.16 -3.10 -38.47
C THR A 177 4.12 -1.86 -39.34
#